data_AF-A0A438H1I9-F1
#
_entry.id   AF-A0A438H1I9-F1
#
_cell.length_a   1.000
_cell.length_b   1.000
_cell.length_c   1.000
_cell.angle_alpha   90.00
_cell.angle_beta   90.00
_cell.angle_gamma   90.00
#
_symmetry.space_group_name_H-M   'P 1'
#
loop_
_entity.id
_entity.type
_entity.pdbx_description
1 polymer ?
#
loop_
_entity_poly.entity_id
_entity_poly.type
_entity_poly.pdbx_seq_one_letter_code
_entity_poly.pdbx_strand_id
1 'polypeptide(L)'
;MRIEHMRSMPTWWNPVWLLKNLSSVLCLGLVWSRGGVDQVYEMMHRLRASVRQVSESTAEVVERWFNSEDAAGVGEENWDVGKVREGVVKGGGGWHGQGWLGKGKWKVGRTEMDEAGVCQSCGEKLVGIDIDPRETENFASSLTKLACQREVKADFVQFQVWHQLSASPKFLRFMEN
;
A
#
# COMPACT_ATOMS: atom_id res chain seq x y z
N MET A 1 -6.45 8.71 -0.41
CA MET A 1 -6.57 7.26 -0.13
C MET A 1 -7.51 6.70 -1.17
N ARG A 2 -7.04 5.82 -2.06
CA ARG A 2 -7.74 5.53 -3.33
C ARG A 2 -8.35 4.14 -3.33
N ILE A 3 -9.56 4.10 -3.85
CA ILE A 3 -10.49 2.97 -3.90
C ILE A 3 -10.56 2.57 -5.35
N GLU A 4 -10.27 1.31 -5.64
CA GLU A 4 -10.37 0.75 -6.98
C GLU A 4 -11.50 -0.27 -7.04
N HIS A 5 -12.21 -0.24 -8.16
CA HIS A 5 -13.30 -1.13 -8.50
C HIS A 5 -12.72 -2.33 -9.25
N MET A 6 -12.81 -3.51 -8.64
CA MET A 6 -12.28 -4.76 -9.20
C MET A 6 -13.40 -5.45 -10.00
N ARG A 7 -13.51 -5.20 -11.31
CA ARG A 7 -14.28 -6.08 -12.20
C ARG A 7 -13.37 -7.17 -12.78
N SER A 8 -13.81 -8.40 -12.54
CA SER A 8 -13.25 -9.70 -12.92
C SER A 8 -12.19 -10.27 -11.96
N MET A 9 -12.62 -11.19 -11.10
CA MET A 9 -11.75 -12.26 -10.58
C MET A 9 -12.55 -13.57 -10.43
N PRO A 10 -12.14 -14.67 -11.10
CA PRO A 10 -12.74 -15.99 -10.92
C PRO A 10 -12.32 -16.65 -9.59
N THR A 11 -13.32 -16.97 -8.78
CA THR A 11 -13.51 -18.15 -7.90
C THR A 11 -12.30 -18.85 -7.24
N TRP A 12 -11.54 -18.20 -6.37
CA TRP A 12 -10.88 -18.88 -5.23
C TRP A 12 -10.82 -17.94 -4.02
N TRP A 13 -11.78 -18.07 -3.11
CA TRP A 13 -11.91 -17.23 -1.91
C TRP A 13 -10.77 -17.55 -0.93
N ASN A 14 -9.85 -16.60 -0.73
CA ASN A 14 -8.85 -16.67 0.34
C ASN A 14 -9.43 -16.05 1.63
N PRO A 15 -9.68 -16.83 2.70
CA PRO A 15 -10.31 -16.34 3.93
C PRO A 15 -9.54 -15.22 4.62
N VAL A 16 -8.21 -15.15 4.43
CA VAL A 16 -7.34 -14.15 5.04
C VAL A 16 -7.61 -12.75 4.50
N TRP A 17 -7.96 -12.64 3.21
CA TRP A 17 -8.23 -11.35 2.57
C TRP A 17 -9.59 -10.79 3.01
N LEU A 18 -10.58 -11.67 3.18
CA LEU A 18 -11.89 -11.29 3.72
C LEU A 18 -11.81 -10.84 5.18
N LEU A 19 -11.10 -11.58 6.03
CA LEU A 19 -10.98 -11.24 7.45
C LEU A 19 -10.25 -9.92 7.67
N LYS A 20 -9.19 -9.65 6.89
CA LYS A 20 -8.48 -8.37 6.93
C LYS A 20 -9.36 -7.21 6.50
N ASN A 21 -10.22 -7.39 5.49
CA ASN A 21 -11.13 -6.35 4.99
C ASN A 21 -12.36 -6.13 5.87
N LEU A 22 -13.04 -7.19 6.33
CA LEU A 22 -14.19 -7.09 7.25
C LEU A 22 -13.80 -6.41 8.57
N SER A 23 -12.61 -6.71 9.10
CA SER A 23 -12.07 -6.03 10.28
C SER A 23 -11.81 -4.54 10.02
N SER A 24 -11.39 -4.15 8.82
CA SER A 24 -11.06 -2.75 8.51
C SER A 24 -12.29 -1.89 8.24
N VAL A 25 -13.36 -2.43 7.62
CA VAL A 25 -14.67 -1.75 7.52
C VAL A 25 -15.19 -1.40 8.91
N LEU A 26 -15.24 -2.40 9.80
CA LEU A 26 -15.80 -2.24 11.13
C LEU A 26 -14.97 -1.26 11.97
N CYS A 27 -13.63 -1.36 11.90
CA CYS A 27 -12.74 -0.44 12.60
C CYS A 27 -12.86 1.00 12.10
N LEU A 28 -12.88 1.24 10.78
CA LEU A 28 -12.98 2.61 10.25
C LEU A 28 -14.36 3.24 10.53
N GLY A 29 -15.45 2.47 10.39
CA GLY A 29 -16.80 2.93 10.72
C GLY A 29 -16.98 3.23 12.22
N LEU A 30 -16.37 2.41 13.09
CA LEU A 30 -16.37 2.66 14.54
C LEU A 30 -15.50 3.85 14.93
N VAL A 31 -14.33 4.02 14.31
CA VAL A 31 -13.44 5.18 14.56
C VAL A 31 -14.08 6.47 14.09
N TRP A 32 -14.81 6.48 12.98
CA TRP A 32 -15.60 7.65 12.63
C TRP A 32 -16.71 7.91 13.66
N SER A 33 -17.51 6.89 14.01
CA SER A 33 -18.66 7.07 14.91
C SER A 33 -18.28 7.46 16.35
N ARG A 34 -17.05 7.16 16.81
CA ARG A 34 -16.63 7.29 18.22
C ARG A 34 -15.28 7.97 18.43
N GLY A 35 -14.52 8.21 17.37
CA GLY A 35 -13.19 8.79 17.41
C GLY A 35 -13.16 10.21 16.86
N GLY A 36 -12.09 10.94 17.18
CA GLY A 36 -11.84 12.27 16.62
C GLY A 36 -11.23 12.21 15.21
N VAL A 37 -11.22 13.36 14.53
CA VAL A 37 -10.68 13.52 13.16
C VAL A 37 -9.23 13.02 13.01
N ASP A 38 -8.43 13.10 14.08
CA ASP A 38 -7.05 12.59 14.12
C ASP A 38 -7.00 11.05 14.14
N GLN A 39 -7.94 10.40 14.83
CA GLN A 39 -8.01 8.94 14.84
C GLN A 39 -8.41 8.39 13.48
N VAL A 40 -9.27 9.11 12.74
CA VAL A 40 -9.58 8.76 11.34
C VAL A 40 -8.32 8.84 10.48
N TYR A 41 -7.53 9.91 10.63
CA TYR A 41 -6.25 10.06 9.92
C TYR A 41 -5.27 8.92 10.23
N GLU A 42 -5.08 8.58 11.50
CA GLU A 42 -4.24 7.46 11.92
C GLU A 42 -4.74 6.12 11.36
N MET A 43 -6.06 5.89 11.37
CA MET A 43 -6.64 4.66 10.83
C MET A 43 -6.40 4.57 9.32
N MET A 44 -6.54 5.65 8.56
CA MET A 44 -6.21 5.68 7.12
C MET A 44 -4.75 5.30 6.87
N HIS A 45 -3.81 5.74 7.71
CA HIS A 45 -2.41 5.33 7.62
C HIS A 45 -2.19 3.85 7.93
N ARG A 46 -2.90 3.31 8.93
CA ARG A 46 -2.84 1.87 9.24
C ARG A 46 -3.37 1.02 8.09
N LEU A 47 -4.46 1.44 7.46
CA LEU A 47 -5.00 0.78 6.29
C LEU A 47 -4.02 0.81 5.11
N ARG A 48 -3.38 1.96 4.86
CA ARG A 48 -2.31 2.10 3.85
C ARG A 48 -1.17 1.11 4.11
N ALA A 49 -0.69 1.03 5.35
CA ALA A 49 0.46 0.20 5.72
C ALA A 49 0.14 -1.31 5.73
N SER A 50 -1.02 -1.70 6.23
CA SER A 50 -1.33 -3.11 6.52
C SER A 50 -2.18 -3.82 5.46
N VAL A 51 -2.98 -3.06 4.70
CA VAL A 51 -3.95 -3.61 3.74
C VAL A 51 -3.61 -3.21 2.30
N ARG A 52 -3.12 -1.98 2.09
CA ARG A 52 -2.74 -1.37 0.79
C ARG A 52 -3.91 -1.13 -0.16
N GLN A 53 -4.70 -2.16 -0.46
CA GLN A 53 -5.92 -2.10 -1.26
C GLN A 53 -7.13 -2.47 -0.40
N VAL A 54 -8.20 -1.69 -0.51
CA VAL A 54 -9.39 -1.87 0.34
C VAL A 54 -10.54 -2.51 -0.45
N SER A 55 -11.40 -3.25 0.25
CA SER A 55 -12.66 -3.73 -0.32
C SER A 55 -13.60 -2.57 -0.67
N GLU A 56 -14.54 -2.85 -1.58
CA GLU A 56 -15.64 -1.93 -1.96
C GLU A 56 -16.42 -1.40 -0.74
N SER A 57 -16.64 -2.23 0.29
CA SER A 57 -17.32 -1.80 1.51
C SER A 57 -16.51 -0.81 2.36
N THR A 58 -15.19 -1.01 2.50
CA THR A 58 -14.30 -0.08 3.22
C THR A 58 -14.17 1.21 2.44
N ALA A 59 -14.11 1.08 1.12
CA ALA A 59 -14.11 2.15 0.17
C ALA A 59 -15.30 3.09 0.35
N GLU A 60 -16.52 2.55 0.38
CA GLU A 60 -17.72 3.37 0.64
C GLU A 60 -17.63 4.13 1.98
N VAL A 61 -17.05 3.53 3.03
CA VAL A 61 -16.86 4.22 4.31
C VAL A 61 -15.89 5.40 4.17
N VAL A 62 -14.78 5.22 3.45
CA VAL A 62 -13.82 6.30 3.17
C VAL A 62 -14.47 7.39 2.30
N GLU A 63 -15.23 7.03 1.28
CA GLU A 63 -15.98 8.00 0.44
C GLU A 63 -16.97 8.80 1.27
N ARG A 64 -17.74 8.14 2.14
CA ARG A 64 -18.67 8.80 3.05
C ARG A 64 -17.94 9.76 3.98
N TRP A 65 -16.77 9.38 4.52
CA TRP A 65 -15.97 10.28 5.38
C TRP A 65 -15.61 11.56 4.63
N PHE A 66 -15.01 11.46 3.44
CA PHE A 66 -14.61 12.66 2.68
C PHE A 66 -15.78 13.51 2.19
N ASN A 67 -16.99 12.95 2.08
CA ASN A 67 -18.22 13.69 1.79
C ASN A 67 -18.89 14.31 3.02
N SER A 68 -18.38 14.07 4.24
CA SER A 68 -18.95 14.59 5.48
C SER A 68 -18.57 16.04 5.77
N GLU A 69 -19.35 16.71 6.61
CA GLU A 69 -19.02 18.05 7.11
C GLU A 69 -17.77 18.05 8.00
N ASP A 70 -17.59 17.00 8.80
CA ASP A 70 -16.41 16.81 9.64
C ASP A 70 -15.12 16.86 8.81
N ALA A 71 -15.09 16.12 7.70
CA ALA A 71 -13.96 16.10 6.78
C ALA A 71 -13.72 17.46 6.10
N ALA A 72 -14.79 18.23 5.84
CA ALA A 72 -14.67 19.56 5.24
C ALA A 72 -14.11 20.62 6.22
N GLY A 73 -14.35 20.43 7.52
CA GLY A 73 -13.92 21.33 8.58
C GLY A 73 -12.49 21.08 9.10
N VAL A 74 -11.95 19.89 8.86
CA VAL A 74 -10.61 19.49 9.32
C VAL A 74 -9.50 19.91 8.34
N GLY A 75 -8.36 20.31 8.91
CA GLY A 75 -7.14 20.60 8.18
C GLY A 75 -6.62 22.02 8.39
N GLU A 76 -5.37 22.24 7.97
CA GLU A 76 -4.67 23.51 8.10
C GLU A 76 -4.63 24.22 6.74
N GLU A 77 -4.93 25.53 6.70
CA GLU A 77 -4.83 26.33 5.45
C GLU A 77 -3.39 26.77 5.15
N ASN A 78 -2.60 27.01 6.21
CA ASN A 78 -1.23 27.47 6.11
C ASN A 78 -0.30 26.43 6.72
N TRP A 79 0.20 25.49 5.92
CA TRP A 79 1.13 24.46 6.40
C TRP A 79 2.56 24.70 5.92
N ASP A 80 3.52 24.14 6.66
CA ASP A 80 4.93 24.16 6.29
C ASP A 80 5.21 23.12 5.19
N VAL A 81 5.34 23.62 3.96
CA VAL A 81 5.66 22.80 2.77
C VAL A 81 6.98 22.04 2.94
N GLY A 82 7.96 22.62 3.66
CA GLY A 82 9.24 21.99 3.95
C GLY A 82 9.06 20.74 4.82
N LYS A 83 8.28 20.83 5.89
CA LYS A 83 7.95 19.69 6.76
C LYS A 83 7.17 18.61 6.02
N VAL A 84 6.22 18.98 5.16
CA VAL A 84 5.48 18.02 4.34
C VAL A 84 6.45 17.26 3.43
N ARG A 85 7.34 17.97 2.74
CA ARG A 85 8.33 17.36 1.85
C ARG A 85 9.29 16.44 2.60
N GLU A 86 9.76 16.85 3.78
CA GLU A 86 10.59 16.02 4.65
C GLU A 86 9.86 14.75 5.08
N GLY A 87 8.58 14.86 5.44
CA GLY A 87 7.72 13.71 5.75
C GLY A 87 7.60 12.72 4.60
N VAL A 88 7.45 13.21 3.36
CA VAL A 88 7.42 12.35 2.16
C VAL A 88 8.71 11.54 2.01
N VAL A 89 9.86 12.20 2.14
CA VAL A 89 11.16 11.54 1.99
C VAL A 89 11.39 10.51 3.11
N LYS A 90 11.16 10.90 4.37
CA LYS A 90 11.32 10.00 5.53
C LYS A 90 10.35 8.82 5.49
N GLY A 91 9.18 8.99 4.87
CA GLY A 91 8.18 7.95 4.70
C GLY A 91 8.46 6.96 3.57
N GLY A 92 9.55 7.10 2.81
CA GLY A 92 9.85 6.26 1.64
C GLY A 92 9.01 6.60 0.40
N GLY A 93 8.39 7.78 0.37
CA GLY A 93 7.52 8.23 -0.72
C GLY A 93 6.03 7.91 -0.53
N GLY A 94 5.17 8.72 -1.14
CA GLY A 94 3.73 8.45 -1.27
C GLY A 94 2.84 8.84 -0.08
N TRP A 95 3.42 9.30 1.03
CA TRP A 95 2.69 9.82 2.20
C TRP A 95 3.59 10.72 3.04
N HIS A 96 3.05 11.71 3.78
CA HIS A 96 3.84 12.67 4.56
C HIS A 96 3.64 12.62 6.09
N GLY A 97 2.50 12.10 6.57
CA GLY A 97 2.27 11.91 8.00
C GLY A 97 2.04 13.18 8.84
N GLN A 98 1.84 14.35 8.21
CA GLN A 98 1.74 15.66 8.90
C GLN A 98 0.31 16.10 9.28
N GLY A 99 -0.68 15.23 9.14
CA GLY A 99 -2.09 15.55 9.40
C GLY A 99 -2.84 15.95 8.14
N TRP A 100 -4.05 16.48 8.31
CA TRP A 100 -4.91 16.94 7.23
C TRP A 100 -4.44 18.30 6.70
N LEU A 101 -4.31 18.44 5.38
CA LEU A 101 -3.88 19.67 4.72
C LEU A 101 -5.02 20.25 3.88
N GLY A 102 -5.12 21.58 3.86
CA GLY A 102 -6.21 22.30 3.21
C GLY A 102 -7.46 22.41 4.10
N LYS A 103 -8.46 23.14 3.60
CA LYS A 103 -9.79 23.27 4.20
C LYS A 103 -10.88 23.32 3.15
N GLY A 104 -12.11 23.01 3.57
CA GLY A 104 -13.30 23.09 2.75
C GLY A 104 -13.74 21.74 2.19
N LYS A 105 -14.80 21.76 1.38
CA LYS A 105 -15.39 20.53 0.84
C LYS A 105 -14.41 19.79 -0.07
N TRP A 106 -14.24 18.50 0.18
CA TRP A 106 -13.44 17.62 -0.67
C TRP A 106 -14.15 17.35 -2.00
N LYS A 107 -13.37 17.33 -3.09
CA LYS A 107 -13.84 16.80 -4.38
C LYS A 107 -13.63 15.29 -4.37
N VAL A 108 -14.71 14.54 -4.16
CA VAL A 108 -14.69 13.08 -4.11
C VAL A 108 -15.26 12.51 -5.40
N GLY A 109 -14.55 11.56 -6.01
CA GLY A 109 -15.00 10.89 -7.23
C GLY A 109 -14.30 9.55 -7.41
N ARG A 110 -15.04 8.59 -7.99
CA ARG A 110 -14.47 7.32 -8.43
C ARG A 110 -13.79 7.49 -9.77
N THR A 111 -12.63 6.88 -9.92
CA THR A 111 -11.77 7.04 -11.09
C THR A 111 -10.84 5.85 -11.22
N GLU A 112 -10.17 5.75 -12.36
CA GLU A 112 -9.20 4.71 -12.68
C GLU A 112 -7.83 5.35 -12.92
N MET A 113 -6.77 4.55 -12.79
CA MET A 113 -5.44 4.93 -13.27
C MET A 113 -5.27 4.45 -14.70
N ASP A 114 -4.57 5.22 -15.53
CA ASP A 114 -4.02 4.65 -16.77
C ASP A 114 -2.77 3.79 -16.51
N GLU A 115 -2.26 3.19 -17.58
CA GLU A 115 -1.06 2.34 -17.56
C GLU A 115 0.20 3.08 -17.08
N ALA A 116 0.23 4.42 -17.18
CA ALA A 116 1.32 5.25 -16.68
C ALA A 116 1.16 5.63 -15.20
N GLY A 117 0.09 5.18 -14.55
CA GLY A 117 -0.25 5.50 -13.16
C GLY A 117 -0.83 6.89 -12.98
N VAL A 118 -1.40 7.50 -14.03
CA VAL A 118 -2.01 8.83 -13.98
C VAL A 118 -3.52 8.71 -13.72
N CYS A 119 -3.99 9.49 -12.75
CA CYS A 119 -5.40 9.55 -12.37
C CYS A 119 -6.25 10.21 -13.46
N GLN A 120 -7.25 9.50 -13.96
CA GLN A 120 -8.12 10.02 -15.02
C GLN A 120 -9.04 11.17 -14.58
N SER A 121 -9.25 11.36 -13.27
CA SER A 121 -10.08 12.46 -12.75
C SER A 121 -9.30 13.75 -12.47
N CYS A 122 -8.05 13.67 -12.02
CA CYS A 122 -7.29 14.85 -11.57
C CYS A 122 -5.94 15.04 -12.26
N GLY A 123 -5.51 14.12 -13.14
CA GLY A 123 -4.24 14.20 -13.86
C GLY A 123 -2.99 13.96 -13.00
N GLU A 124 -3.14 13.72 -11.70
CA GLU A 124 -2.02 13.45 -10.79
C GLU A 124 -1.46 12.04 -11.00
N LYS A 125 -0.13 11.94 -11.02
CA LYS A 125 0.61 10.68 -11.20
C LYS A 125 0.94 10.04 -9.86
N LEU A 126 0.65 8.74 -9.73
CA LEU A 126 1.08 7.95 -8.58
C LEU A 126 2.61 7.85 -8.49
N VAL A 127 3.12 7.78 -7.27
CA VAL A 127 4.56 7.61 -7.03
C VAL A 127 4.94 6.14 -7.02
N GLY A 128 6.16 5.83 -7.48
CA GLY A 128 6.81 4.57 -7.15
C GLY A 128 7.24 4.58 -5.69
N ILE A 129 6.92 3.51 -4.96
CA ILE A 129 7.32 3.34 -3.55
C ILE A 129 8.38 2.26 -3.52
N ASP A 130 9.55 2.60 -2.99
CA ASP A 130 10.65 1.66 -2.84
C ASP A 130 10.32 0.63 -1.76
N ILE A 131 10.73 -0.63 -2.00
CA ILE A 131 10.68 -1.68 -0.98
C ILE A 131 11.99 -1.64 -0.21
N ASP A 132 11.93 -1.64 1.13
CA ASP A 132 13.13 -1.63 1.97
C ASP A 132 13.99 -2.88 1.64
N PRO A 133 15.27 -2.72 1.27
CA PRO A 133 16.18 -3.84 1.05
C PRO A 133 16.24 -4.81 2.24
N ARG A 134 16.10 -4.31 3.48
CA ARG A 134 16.08 -5.14 4.69
C ARG A 134 14.83 -6.02 4.75
N GLU A 135 13.66 -5.50 4.37
CA GLU A 135 12.45 -6.30 4.25
C GLU A 135 12.62 -7.38 3.18
N THR A 136 13.27 -7.03 2.07
CA THR A 136 13.58 -7.96 0.97
C THR A 136 14.51 -9.09 1.43
N GLU A 137 15.56 -8.79 2.19
CA GLU A 137 16.48 -9.78 2.78
C GLU A 137 15.76 -10.70 3.78
N ASN A 138 14.94 -10.12 4.66
CA ASN A 138 14.15 -10.87 5.64
C ASN A 138 13.16 -11.83 4.96
N PHE A 139 12.50 -11.36 3.88
CA PHE A 139 11.62 -12.19 3.07
C PHE A 139 12.39 -13.35 2.41
N ALA A 140 13.53 -13.06 1.77
CA ALA A 140 14.36 -14.07 1.12
C ALA A 140 14.86 -15.15 2.12
N SER A 141 15.27 -14.73 3.32
CA SER A 141 15.69 -15.63 4.39
C SER A 141 14.53 -16.51 4.88
N SER A 142 13.35 -15.92 5.08
CA SER A 142 12.16 -16.66 5.51
C SER A 142 11.68 -17.65 4.45
N LEU A 143 11.71 -17.26 3.17
CA LEU A 143 11.39 -18.12 2.04
C LEU A 143 12.36 -19.30 1.92
N THR A 144 13.66 -19.05 2.06
CA THR A 144 14.70 -20.09 2.08
C THR A 144 14.45 -21.12 3.18
N LYS A 145 14.14 -20.65 4.39
CA LYS A 145 13.81 -21.54 5.52
C LYS A 145 12.58 -22.39 5.23
N LEU A 146 11.52 -21.79 4.69
CA LEU A 146 10.28 -22.49 4.36
C LEU A 146 10.49 -23.55 3.26
N ALA A 147 11.26 -23.21 2.23
CA ALA A 147 11.60 -24.14 1.15
C ALA A 147 12.43 -25.33 1.69
N CYS A 148 13.44 -25.07 2.52
CA CYS A 148 14.25 -26.12 3.15
C CYS A 148 13.45 -27.04 4.10
N GLN A 149 12.29 -26.58 4.59
CA GLN A 149 11.40 -27.38 5.44
C GLN A 149 10.43 -28.27 4.63
N ARG A 150 10.11 -27.88 3.40
CA ARG A 150 9.10 -28.56 2.56
C ARG A 150 9.70 -29.39 1.44
N GLU A 151 10.83 -28.96 0.88
CA GLU A 151 11.58 -29.66 -0.15
C GLU A 151 12.65 -30.57 0.46
N VAL A 152 13.19 -31.49 -0.34
CA VAL A 152 14.44 -32.15 -0.01
C VAL A 152 15.51 -31.07 0.07
N LYS A 153 15.98 -30.77 1.28
CA LYS A 153 16.90 -29.65 1.57
C LYS A 153 18.12 -29.58 0.63
N ALA A 154 18.61 -30.73 0.17
CA ALA A 154 19.73 -30.82 -0.76
C ALA A 154 19.41 -30.20 -2.14
N ASP A 155 18.21 -30.42 -2.66
CA ASP A 155 17.79 -29.96 -3.98
C ASP A 155 17.63 -28.43 -4.01
N PHE A 156 17.07 -27.85 -2.94
CA PHE A 156 16.94 -26.40 -2.84
C PHE A 156 18.29 -25.69 -2.67
N VAL A 157 19.21 -26.25 -1.88
CA VAL A 157 20.57 -25.72 -1.73
C VAL A 157 21.34 -25.80 -3.05
N GLN A 158 21.20 -26.90 -3.80
CA GLN A 158 21.80 -27.04 -5.13
C GLN A 158 21.25 -25.98 -6.10
N PHE A 159 19.94 -25.71 -6.07
CA PHE A 159 19.34 -24.63 -6.84
C PHE A 159 19.90 -23.25 -6.45
N GLN A 160 20.08 -22.95 -5.17
CA GLN A 160 20.67 -21.68 -4.72
C GLN A 160 22.10 -21.49 -5.23
N VAL A 161 22.93 -22.54 -5.17
CA VAL A 161 24.31 -22.51 -5.69
C VAL A 161 24.30 -22.31 -7.21
N TRP A 162 23.45 -23.04 -7.93
CA TRP A 162 23.30 -22.89 -9.37
C TRP A 162 22.91 -21.46 -9.74
N HIS A 163 21.90 -20.88 -9.07
CA HIS A 163 21.44 -19.51 -9.32
C HIS A 163 22.54 -18.47 -9.06
N GLN A 164 23.33 -18.63 -8.00
CA GLN A 164 24.45 -17.71 -7.71
C GLN A 164 25.55 -17.79 -8.77
N LEU A 165 25.86 -18.99 -9.26
CA LEU A 165 26.85 -19.19 -10.31
C LEU A 165 26.36 -18.67 -11.66
N SER A 166 25.10 -18.92 -12.01
CA SER A 166 24.52 -18.51 -13.29
C SER A 166 24.23 -17.00 -13.39
N ALA A 167 23.96 -16.35 -12.27
CA ALA A 167 23.80 -14.89 -12.19
C ALA A 167 25.13 -14.12 -12.17
N SER A 168 26.28 -14.82 -12.10
CA SER A 168 27.59 -14.18 -12.12
C SER A 168 27.87 -13.56 -13.49
N PRO A 169 28.38 -12.31 -13.56
CA PRO A 169 28.82 -11.70 -14.83
C PRO A 169 29.86 -12.53 -15.59
N LYS A 170 30.63 -13.39 -14.88
CA LYS A 170 31.58 -14.31 -15.50
C LYS A 170 30.91 -15.48 -16.23
N PHE A 171 29.77 -15.96 -15.72
CA PHE A 171 29.04 -17.06 -16.33
C PHE A 171 28.20 -16.59 -17.52
N LEU A 172 27.59 -15.39 -17.42
CA LEU A 172 26.89 -14.77 -18.56
C LEU A 172 27.83 -14.58 -19.76
N ARG A 173 29.05 -14.06 -19.54
CA ARG A 173 30.08 -13.94 -20.58
C ARG A 173 30.59 -15.27 -21.13
N PHE A 174 30.48 -16.36 -20.37
CA PHE A 174 30.85 -17.70 -20.83
C PHE A 174 29.80 -18.30 -21.77
N MET A 175 28.51 -17.96 -21.61
CA MET A 175 27.43 -18.44 -22.50
C MET A 175 27.26 -17.62 -23.78
N GLU A 176 27.86 -16.43 -23.86
CA GLU A 176 27.84 -15.55 -25.04
C GLU A 176 28.96 -15.87 -26.08
N ASN A 177 29.84 -16.83 -25.79
CA ASN A 177 30.90 -17.33 -26.69
C ASN A 177 30.68 -18.80 -27.03
#